data_AF-A0A3C0C5U8-F1
#
_entry.id   AF-A0A3C0C5U8-F1
#
_cell.length_a   1.000
_cell.length_b   1.000
_cell.length_c   1.000
_cell.angle_alpha   90.00
_cell.angle_beta   90.00
_cell.angle_gamma   90.00
#
_symmetry.space_group_name_H-M   'P 1'
#
loop_
_entity.id
_entity.type
_entity.pdbx_description
1 polymer ?
#
loop_
_entity_poly.entity_id
_entity_poly.type
_entity_poly.pdbx_seq_one_letter_code
_entity_poly.pdbx_strand_id
1 'polypeptide(L)' 'RHVFHETSEELHNKLVMALEEGLKPVFCVGELLEERESRNTFDVIRKQLLAGLKSMDGKDVAEKIIVAYEP' A
#
# COMPACT_ATOMS: atom_id res chain seq x y z
N ARG A 1 9.76 -0.31 1.90
CA ARG A 1 9.65 1.18 2.00
C ARG A 1 10.71 1.86 2.88
N HIS A 2 10.94 1.52 4.16
CA HIS A 2 11.86 2.30 5.02
C HIS A 2 13.36 2.06 4.79
N VAL A 3 13.77 0.84 4.42
CA VAL A 3 15.18 0.49 4.20
C VAL A 3 15.64 0.79 2.77
N PHE A 4 14.81 0.45 1.78
CA PHE A 4 15.11 0.63 0.36
C PHE A 4 14.51 1.90 -0.25
N HIS A 5 13.92 2.77 0.58
CA HIS A 5 13.35 4.06 0.20
C HIS A 5 12.35 4.03 -0.95
N GLU A 6 11.61 2.92 -1.10
CA GLU A 6 10.57 2.81 -2.11
C GLU A 6 9.51 3.91 -1.94
N THR A 7 9.29 4.63 -3.02
CA THR A 7 8.29 5.70 -3.13
C THR A 7 6.90 5.11 -3.35
N SER A 8 5.87 5.90 -3.05
CA SER A 8 4.49 5.50 -3.33
C SER A 8 4.23 5.25 -4.82
N GLU A 9 4.93 5.96 -5.71
CA GLU A 9 4.83 5.77 -7.16
C GLU A 9 5.42 4.44 -7.61
N GLU A 10 6.60 4.07 -7.11
CA GLU A 10 7.20 2.76 -7.38
C GLU A 10 6.31 1.61 -6.88
N LEU A 11 5.72 1.76 -5.70
CA LEU A 11 4.78 0.78 -5.16
C LEU A 11 3.51 0.66 -6.01
N HIS A 12 2.96 1.78 -6.49
CA HIS A 12 1.82 1.77 -7.40
C HIS A 12 2.15 1.05 -8.71
N ASN A 13 3.29 1.37 -9.32
CA ASN A 13 3.72 0.74 -10.58
C ASN A 13 3.94 -0.78 -10.41
N LYS A 14 4.46 -1.23 -9.27
CA LYS A 14 4.58 -2.66 -8.95
C LYS A 14 3.21 -3.34 -8.83
N LEU A 15 2.23 -2.68 -8.20
CA LEU A 15 0.87 -3.21 -8.09
C LEU A 15 0.21 -3.37 -9.46
N VAL A 16 0.28 -2.34 -10.29
CA VAL A 16 -0.28 -2.36 -11.65
C VAL A 16 0.35 -3.48 -12.47
N MET A 17 1.68 -3.54 -12.52
CA MET A 17 2.41 -4.57 -13.25
C MET A 17 2.08 -5.99 -12.77
N ALA A 18 2.00 -6.20 -11.45
CA ALA A 18 1.63 -7.51 -10.91
C ALA A 18 0.23 -7.94 -11.35
N LEU A 19 -0.73 -7.02 -11.39
CA LEU A 19 -2.09 -7.30 -11.84
C LEU A 19 -2.17 -7.54 -13.35
N GLU A 20 -1.42 -6.79 -14.15
CA GLU A 20 -1.34 -6.96 -15.62
C GLU A 20 -0.77 -8.33 -15.99
N GLU A 21 0.19 -8.83 -15.22
CA GLU A 21 0.77 -10.17 -15.36
C GLU A 21 -0.09 -11.28 -14.73
N GLY A 22 -1.29 -10.94 -14.23
CA GLY A 22 -2.24 -11.91 -13.67
C GLY A 22 -1.89 -12.42 -12.27
N LEU A 23 -0.97 -11.76 -11.56
CA LEU A 23 -0.64 -12.07 -10.18
C LEU A 23 -1.66 -11.46 -9.21
N LYS A 24 -1.75 -12.04 -8.01
CA LYS A 24 -2.52 -11.50 -6.88
C LYS A 24 -1.56 -10.83 -5.88
N PRO A 25 -1.28 -9.51 -5.99
CA PRO A 25 -0.29 -8.87 -5.15
C PRO A 25 -0.73 -8.75 -3.68
N VAL A 26 0.24 -8.79 -2.79
CA VAL A 26 0.09 -8.45 -1.37
C VAL A 26 0.66 -7.05 -1.16
N PHE A 27 -0.21 -6.09 -0.87
CA PHE A 27 0.14 -4.71 -0.61
C PHE A 27 0.30 -4.47 0.89
N CYS A 28 1.55 -4.30 1.33
CA CYS A 28 1.84 -4.07 2.74
C CYS A 28 1.66 -2.60 3.13
N VAL A 29 1.03 -2.33 4.26
CA VAL A 29 0.84 -1.00 4.87
C VAL A 29 1.22 -1.05 6.34
N GLY A 30 1.69 0.07 6.89
CA GLY A 30 2.18 0.10 8.27
C GLY A 30 2.79 1.44 8.63
N GLU A 31 2.68 1.82 9.89
CA GLU A 31 3.30 3.01 10.46
C GLU A 31 4.63 2.69 11.15
N LEU A 32 5.48 3.69 11.34
CA LEU A 32 6.63 3.61 12.23
C LEU A 32 6.22 3.73 13.70
N LEU A 33 7.11 3.30 14.60
CA LEU A 33 6.89 3.42 16.04
C LEU A 33 6.59 4.87 16.46
N GLU A 34 7.32 5.87 15.93
CA GLU A 34 7.06 7.28 16.28
C GLU A 34 5.71 7.77 15.76
N GLU A 35 5.27 7.27 14.60
CA GLU A 35 3.96 7.58 14.03
C GLU A 35 2.81 6.96 14.86
N ARG A 36 3.05 5.77 15.40
CA ARG A 36 2.11 5.10 16.31
C ARG A 36 2.00 5.83 17.65
N GLU A 37 3.13 6.14 18.29
CA GLU A 37 3.18 6.85 19.57
C GLU A 37 2.59 8.28 19.47
N SER A 38 2.73 8.91 18.31
CA SER A 38 2.11 10.20 18.00
C SER A 38 0.62 10.11 17.60
N ARG A 39 0.01 8.92 17.65
CA ARG A 39 -1.40 8.64 17.28
C ARG A 39 -1.74 8.94 15.81
N ASN A 40 -0.74 8.86 14.93
CA ASN A 40 -0.88 9.12 13.49
C ASN A 40 -1.07 7.83 12.65
N THR A 41 -1.16 6.66 13.26
CA THR A 41 -1.35 5.35 12.57
C THR A 41 -2.36 5.40 11.43
N PHE A 42 -3.58 5.87 11.70
CA PHE A 42 -4.65 5.88 10.70
C PHE A 42 -4.37 6.84 9.54
N ASP A 43 -3.75 7.99 9.82
CA ASP A 43 -3.40 8.96 8.78
C ASP A 43 -2.29 8.42 7.87
N VAL A 44 -1.31 7.71 8.45
CA VAL A 44 -0.24 7.06 7.70
C VAL A 44 -0.80 5.96 6.81
N ILE A 45 -1.57 5.03 7.38
CA ILE A 45 -2.19 3.93 6.63
C ILE A 45 -3.10 4.49 5.51
N ARG A 46 -3.91 5.51 5.81
CA ARG A 46 -4.76 6.17 4.81
C ARG A 46 -3.94 6.74 3.65
N LYS A 47 -2.85 7.46 3.94
CA LYS A 47 -1.96 8.02 2.89
C LYS A 47 -1.35 6.91 2.04
N GLN A 48 -0.90 5.83 2.65
CA GLN A 48 -0.31 4.69 1.93
C GLN A 48 -1.32 4.01 1.01
N LEU A 49 -2.55 3.77 1.49
CA LEU A 49 -3.63 3.19 0.68
C LEU A 49 -4.02 4.10 -0.49
N LEU A 50 -4.25 5.39 -0.23
CA LEU A 50 -4.63 6.35 -1.28
C LEU A 50 -3.54 6.51 -2.36
N ALA A 51 -2.27 6.46 -1.97
CA ALA A 51 -1.17 6.61 -2.90
C ALA A 51 -0.89 5.33 -3.69
N GLY A 52 -0.89 4.17 -3.03
CA GLY A 52 -0.62 2.88 -3.69
C GLY A 52 -1.75 2.41 -4.60
N LEU A 53 -3.01 2.61 -4.18
CA LEU A 53 -4.21 2.17 -4.90
C LEU A 53 -4.79 3.25 -5.82
N LYS A 54 -4.00 4.29 -6.11
CA LYS A 54 -4.42 5.44 -6.91
C LYS A 54 -4.96 4.98 -8.27
N SER A 55 -6.07 5.57 -8.72
CA SER A 55 -6.68 5.31 -10.03
C SER A 55 -7.13 3.85 -10.28
N MET A 56 -7.24 3.03 -9.24
CA MET A 56 -7.76 1.66 -9.35
C MET A 56 -9.24 1.62 -8.97
N ASP A 57 -10.02 0.78 -9.66
CA ASP A 57 -11.41 0.55 -9.30
C ASP A 57 -11.51 -0.19 -7.96
N GLY A 58 -12.42 0.25 -7.08
CA GLY A 58 -12.53 -0.30 -5.73
C GLY A 58 -12.95 -1.77 -5.69
N LYS A 59 -13.73 -2.24 -6.68
CA LYS A 59 -14.11 -3.64 -6.79
C LYS A 59 -12.91 -4.49 -7.23
N ASP A 60 -12.16 -4.01 -8.21
CA ASP A 60 -10.93 -4.67 -8.66
C ASP A 60 -9.91 -4.80 -7.53
N VAL A 61 -9.72 -3.73 -6.74
CA VAL A 61 -8.85 -3.76 -5.55
C VAL A 61 -9.31 -4.84 -4.58
N ALA A 62 -10.60 -4.88 -4.23
CA ALA A 62 -11.14 -5.82 -3.26
C ALA A 62 -11.03 -7.30 -3.71
N GLU A 63 -11.15 -7.58 -5.00
CA GLU A 63 -11.08 -8.94 -5.54
C GLU A 63 -9.63 -9.41 -5.80
N LYS A 64 -8.77 -8.50 -6.28
CA LYS A 64 -7.46 -8.83 -6.85
C LYS A 64 -6.27 -8.48 -5.96
N ILE A 65 -6.44 -7.71 -4.88
CA ILE A 65 -5.34 -7.28 -4.01
C ILE A 65 -5.57 -7.77 -2.58
N ILE A 66 -4.51 -8.24 -1.94
CA ILE A 66 -4.49 -8.54 -0.49
C ILE A 66 -3.81 -7.37 0.21
N VAL A 67 -4.43 -6.80 1.25
CA VAL A 67 -3.77 -5.79 2.08
C VAL A 67 -3.19 -6.47 3.32
N ALA A 68 -1.89 -6.30 3.56
CA ALA A 68 -1.21 -6.80 4.74
C ALA A 68 -0.82 -5.63 5.65
N TYR A 69 -1.20 -5.69 6.93
CA TYR A 69 -0.81 -4.69 7.92
C TYR A 69 0.46 -5.13 8.66
N GLU A 70 1.47 -4.26 8.68
CA GLU A 70 2.76 -4.42 9.36
C GLU A 70 2.85 -3.37 10.48
N PRO A 71 2.61 -3.74 11.75
CA PRO A 71 2.56 -2.82 12.89
C PRO A 71 3.92 -2.36 13.43
#